data_AF-A0A6J4RLT9-F1
#
_entry.id   AF-A0A6J4RLT9-F1
#
_cell.length_a   1.000
_cell.length_b   1.000
_cell.length_c   1.000
_cell.angle_alpha   90.00
_cell.angle_beta   90.00
_cell.angle_gamma   90.00
#
_symmetry.space_group_name_H-M   'P 1'
#
loop_
_entity.id
_entity.type
_entity.pdbx_description
1 polymer ?
#
loop_
_entity_poly.entity_id
_entity_poly.type
_entity_poly.pdbx_seq_one_letter_code
_entity_poly.pdbx_strand_id
1 'polypeptide(L)' 'MSPNRASSRLGLSTSEAARHLGVSLSTVRRWSDSGHLVGYRTPGGQRRFTVEQLDEFLASLSSSGERRRQSVA' A
#
# COMPACT_ATOMS: atom_id res chain seq x y z
N MET A 1 -16.27 17.49 -5.36
CA MET A 1 -15.37 16.39 -4.99
C MET A 1 -16.22 15.24 -4.45
N SER A 2 -16.66 14.31 -5.30
CA SER A 2 -17.60 13.25 -4.89
C SER A 2 -16.88 12.15 -4.10
N PRO A 3 -17.39 11.69 -2.94
CA PRO A 3 -16.85 10.53 -2.27
C PRO A 3 -17.35 9.28 -2.99
N ASN A 4 -16.46 8.56 -3.69
CA ASN A 4 -16.81 7.29 -4.29
C ASN A 4 -16.98 6.23 -3.18
N ARG A 5 -18.22 6.04 -2.73
CA ARG A 5 -18.63 5.02 -1.74
C ARG A 5 -18.47 3.56 -2.21
N ALA A 6 -17.82 3.30 -3.35
CA ALA A 6 -17.58 1.95 -3.87
C ALA A 6 -16.40 1.20 -3.19
N SER A 7 -15.80 1.75 -2.12
CA SER A 7 -14.61 1.16 -1.47
C SER A 7 -14.90 -0.10 -0.64
N SER A 8 -16.16 -0.45 -0.39
CA SER A 8 -16.51 -1.51 0.56
C SER A 8 -16.48 -2.95 0.02
N ARG A 9 -16.26 -3.19 -1.29
CA ARG A 9 -16.15 -4.57 -1.83
C ARG A 9 -14.98 -4.86 -2.77
N LEU A 10 -14.32 -3.83 -3.30
CA LEU A 10 -13.35 -3.98 -4.40
C LEU A 10 -11.94 -3.47 -4.06
N GLY A 11 -11.64 -3.30 -2.77
CA GLY A 11 -10.36 -2.74 -2.32
C GLY A 11 -10.16 -1.26 -2.71
N LEU A 12 -9.20 -0.64 -2.05
CA LEU A 12 -8.80 0.75 -2.23
C LEU A 12 -8.07 0.91 -3.56
N SER A 13 -8.41 1.94 -4.32
CA SER A 13 -7.63 2.39 -5.47
C SER A 13 -6.22 2.84 -5.05
N THR A 14 -5.32 3.02 -6.02
CA THR A 14 -3.98 3.57 -5.76
C THR A 14 -4.03 4.93 -5.07
N SER A 15 -5.02 5.77 -5.38
CA SER A 15 -5.18 7.10 -4.75
C SER A 15 -5.68 7.00 -3.30
N GLU A 16 -6.60 6.07 -3.02
CA GLU A 16 -7.04 5.80 -1.64
C GLU A 16 -5.92 5.19 -0.82
N ALA A 17 -5.17 4.24 -1.38
CA ALA A 17 -3.99 3.66 -0.73
C ALA A 17 -2.92 4.71 -0.44
N ALA A 18 -2.67 5.64 -1.37
CA ALA A 18 -1.73 6.75 -1.14
C ALA A 18 -2.17 7.62 0.05
N ARG A 19 -3.48 7.91 0.15
CA ARG A 19 -4.05 8.66 1.27
C ARG A 19 -3.98 7.88 2.59
N HIS A 20 -4.21 6.57 2.55
CA HIS A 20 -4.10 5.67 3.72
C HIS A 20 -2.66 5.60 4.24
N LEU A 21 -1.69 5.43 3.35
CA LEU A 21 -0.27 5.32 3.67
C LEU A 21 0.41 6.67 3.96
N GLY A 22 -0.27 7.80 3.71
CA GLY A 22 0.31 9.13 3.88
C GLY A 22 1.43 9.46 2.89
N VAL A 23 1.41 8.89 1.68
CA VAL A 23 2.46 9.09 0.66
C VAL A 23 1.89 9.56 -0.68
N SER A 24 2.76 9.89 -1.62
CA SER A 24 2.34 10.27 -2.98
C SER A 24 1.80 9.07 -3.78
N LEU A 25 0.92 9.34 -4.75
CA LEU A 25 0.44 8.32 -5.69
C LEU A 25 1.59 7.63 -6.45
N SER A 26 2.60 8.40 -6.85
CA SER A 26 3.80 7.89 -7.53
C SER A 26 4.60 6.93 -6.65
N THR A 27 4.65 7.19 -5.34
CA THR A 27 5.30 6.30 -4.37
C THR A 27 4.59 4.95 -4.29
N VAL A 28 3.25 4.94 -4.19
CA VAL A 28 2.46 3.71 -4.18
C VAL A 28 2.63 2.91 -5.47
N ARG A 29 2.61 3.59 -6.63
CA ARG A 29 2.86 2.95 -7.92
C ARG A 29 4.23 2.31 -7.95
N ARG A 30 5.28 3.05 -7.57
CA ARG A 30 6.65 2.54 -7.51
C ARG A 30 6.77 1.32 -6.61
N TRP A 31 6.22 1.36 -5.39
CA TRP A 31 6.26 0.21 -4.49
C TRP A 31 5.50 -1.00 -5.03
N SER A 32 4.36 -0.79 -5.69
CA SER A 32 3.61 -1.87 -6.31
C SER A 32 4.32 -2.46 -7.53
N ASP A 33 4.93 -1.62 -8.36
CA ASP A 33 5.69 -2.04 -9.54
C ASP A 33 6.98 -2.78 -9.18
N SER A 34 7.61 -2.39 -8.06
CA SER A 34 8.76 -3.09 -7.49
C SER A 34 8.39 -4.34 -6.68
N GLY A 35 7.10 -4.62 -6.49
CA GLY A 35 6.62 -5.77 -5.71
C GLY A 35 6.72 -5.61 -4.19
N HIS A 36 7.12 -4.44 -3.68
CA HIS A 36 7.17 -4.16 -2.24
C HIS A 36 5.77 -4.03 -1.64
N LEU A 37 4.84 -3.41 -2.38
CA LEU A 37 3.44 -3.31 -1.98
C LEU A 37 2.58 -4.21 -2.87
N VAL A 38 2.20 -5.36 -2.32
CA VAL A 38 1.39 -6.35 -3.05
C VAL A 38 -0.07 -5.92 -3.04
N GLY A 39 -0.66 -5.86 -4.23
CA GLY A 39 -2.08 -5.65 -4.44
C GLY A 39 -2.54 -6.49 -5.63
N TYR A 40 -3.84 -6.49 -5.91
CA TYR A 40 -4.39 -7.18 -7.07
C TYR A 40 -4.75 -6.17 -8.17
N ARG A 41 -4.94 -6.68 -9.38
CA ARG A 41 -5.42 -5.89 -10.51
C ARG A 41 -6.82 -6.35 -10.90
N THR A 42 -7.70 -5.38 -11.17
CA THR A 42 -8.99 -5.68 -11.80
C THR A 42 -8.78 -6.12 -13.25
N PRO A 43 -9.78 -6.74 -13.92
CA PRO A 43 -9.69 -7.05 -15.35
C PRO A 43 -9.35 -5.84 -16.22
N GLY A 44 -9.78 -4.63 -15.82
CA GLY A 44 -9.41 -3.36 -16.47
C GLY A 44 -8.02 -2.82 -16.11
N GLY A 45 -7.17 -3.59 -15.43
CA GLY A 45 -5.78 -3.24 -15.10
C GLY A 45 -5.61 -2.27 -13.93
N GLN A 46 -6.68 -1.87 -13.25
CA GLN A 46 -6.58 -0.95 -12.11
C GLN A 46 -6.04 -1.69 -10.88
N ARG A 47 -5.05 -1.10 -10.20
CA ARG A 47 -4.51 -1.64 -8.94
C ARG A 47 -5.50 -1.42 -7.79
N ARG A 48 -5.67 -2.45 -6.97
CA ARG A 48 -6.49 -2.47 -5.78
C ARG A 48 -5.72 -3.06 -4.60
N PHE A 49 -5.98 -2.51 -3.42
CA PHE A 49 -5.31 -2.86 -2.17
C PHE A 49 -6.35 -3.05 -1.07
N THR A 50 -6.24 -4.10 -0.26
CA THR A 50 -7.04 -4.20 0.96
C THR A 50 -6.42 -3.33 2.05
N VAL A 51 -7.22 -2.90 3.03
CA VAL A 51 -6.69 -2.16 4.19
C VAL A 51 -5.66 -3.01 4.93
N GLU A 52 -5.94 -4.30 5.13
CA GLU A 52 -5.04 -5.26 5.77
C GLU A 52 -3.66 -5.32 5.08
N GLN A 53 -3.61 -5.37 3.75
CA GLN A 53 -2.34 -5.33 2.99
C GLN A 53 -1.56 -4.04 3.23
N LEU A 54 -2.25 -2.90 3.33
CA LEU A 54 -1.61 -1.61 3.57
C LEU A 54 -1.06 -1.53 5.01
N ASP A 55 -1.80 -2.06 5.97
CA ASP A 55 -1.41 -2.08 7.39
C ASP A 55 -0.23 -3.02 7.63
N GLU A 56 -0.25 -4.22 7.03
CA GLU A 56 0.88 -5.15 7.03
C GLU A 56 2.13 -4.52 6.41
N PHE A 57 1.96 -3.80 5.29
CA PHE A 57 3.06 -3.10 4.65
C PHE A 57 3.64 -2.01 5.57
N LEU A 58 2.81 -1.20 6.24
CA LEU A 58 3.26 -0.20 7.22
C LEU A 58 4.01 -0.83 8.39
N ALA A 59 3.53 -1.97 8.90
CA ALA A 59 4.22 -2.72 9.95
C ALA A 59 5.61 -3.19 9.47
N SER A 60 5.71 -3.69 8.23
CA SER A 60 6.98 -4.16 7.64
C SER A 60 8.02 -3.04 7.47
N LEU A 61 7.58 -1.81 7.16
CA LEU A 61 8.46 -0.64 7.07
C LEU A 61 9.07 -0.29 8.43
N SER A 62 8.27 -0.39 9.48
CA SER A 62 8.70 -0.13 10.86
C SER A 62 9.71 -1.18 11.35
N SER A 63 9.48 -2.46 11.07
CA SER A 63 10.40 -3.55 11.45
C SER A 63 11.71 -3.56 10.66
N SER A 64 11.74 -3.00 9.45
CA SER A 64 12.96 -2.87 8.64
C SER A 64 13.98 -1.90 9.26
N GLY A 65 13.51 -0.90 10.03
CA GLY A 65 14.36 0.00 10.81
C GLY A 65 15.00 -0.66 12.03
N GLU A 66 14.32 -1.63 12.65
CA GLU A 66 14.79 -2.32 13.86
C GLU A 66 15.84 -3.40 13.56
N ARG A 67 15.70 -4.11 12.42
CA ARG A 67 16.68 -5.12 11.99
C ARG A 67 18.08 -4.55 11.69
N ARG A 68 18.20 -3.24 11.49
CA ARG A 68 19.49 -2.56 11.24
C ARG A 68 20.21 -2.13 12.52
N ARG A 69 19.54 -2.20 13.69
CA ARG A 69 20.12 -1.83 15.00
C ARG A 69 20.62 -3.02 15.82
N GLN A 70 20.22 -4.25 15.46
CA GLN A 70 20.61 -5.48 16.16
C GLN A 70 21.82 -6.16 15.50
N SER A 71 22.93 -5.45 15.37
CA SER A 71 24.22 -6.03 14.96
C SER A 71 25.36 -5.31 15.67
N VAL A 72 25.43 -5.52 16.98
CA VAL A 72 26.64 -5.36 17.79
C VAL A 72 26.65 -6.46 18.84
N ALA A 73 27.45 -7.49 18.59
CA ALA A 73 28.00 -8.42 19.57
C ALA A 73 29.41 -8.77 19.11
#